data_AF-A0A4Z0V7Z0-F1
#
_entry.id   AF-A0A4Z0V7Z0-F1
#
_cell.length_a   1.000
_cell.length_b   1.000
_cell.length_c   1.000
_cell.angle_alpha   90.00
_cell.angle_beta   90.00
_cell.angle_gamma   90.00
#
_symmetry.space_group_name_H-M   'P 1'
#
loop_
_entity.id
_entity.type
_entity.pdbx_description
1 polymer ?
#
loop_
_entity_poly.entity_id
_entity_poly.type
_entity_poly.pdbx_seq_one_letter_code
_entity_poly.pdbx_strand_id
1 'polypeptide(L)'
;MTIKEKILSYLEATGKVKADFYKAIGASPSNFKGAGKNSALSSDKIAEILKLYPDLSPDWLLNGVGEMLRSTTPIETPVPPLTLEDKLLTMLNDREQTIRRQAEELGRLREQLEQARHTIERLEAGKNASTLRHVPEPVGAAT
;
A
#
# COMPACT_ATOMS: atom_id res chain seq x y z
N MET A 1 -17.21 -37.18 -2.23
CA MET A 1 -18.08 -36.31 -3.05
C MET A 1 -17.30 -35.82 -4.27
N THR A 2 -17.81 -36.08 -5.47
CA THR A 2 -17.25 -35.54 -6.72
C THR A 2 -17.65 -34.08 -6.92
N ILE A 3 -16.99 -33.36 -7.84
CA ILE A 3 -17.37 -31.98 -8.22
C ILE A 3 -18.83 -31.92 -8.68
N LYS A 4 -19.31 -32.90 -9.44
CA LYS A 4 -20.70 -32.96 -9.89
C LYS A 4 -21.67 -33.15 -8.73
N GLU A 5 -21.31 -33.96 -7.73
CA GLU A 5 -22.13 -34.12 -6.53
C GLU A 5 -22.21 -32.84 -5.71
N LYS A 6 -21.08 -32.12 -5.58
CA LYS A 6 -21.03 -30.80 -4.94
C LYS A 6 -21.90 -29.77 -5.64
N ILE A 7 -21.89 -29.76 -6.97
CA ILE A 7 -22.79 -28.90 -7.76
C ILE A 7 -24.25 -29.26 -7.48
N LEU A 8 -24.60 -30.55 -7.48
CA LEU A 8 -25.98 -30.98 -7.24
C LEU A 8 -26.45 -30.59 -5.83
N SER A 9 -25.61 -30.73 -4.79
CA SER A 9 -25.96 -30.31 -3.43
C SER A 9 -26.09 -28.80 -3.31
N TYR A 10 -25.26 -28.03 -4.02
CA TYR A 10 -25.40 -26.57 -4.10
C TYR A 10 -26.73 -26.15 -4.73
N LEU A 11 -27.13 -26.78 -5.83
CA LEU A 11 -28.41 -26.48 -6.47
C LEU A 11 -29.60 -26.79 -5.56
N GLU A 12 -29.53 -27.90 -4.82
CA GLU A 12 -30.55 -28.29 -3.86
C GLU A 12 -30.63 -27.31 -2.69
N ALA A 13 -29.50 -26.94 -2.10
CA ALA A 13 -29.45 -26.01 -0.98
C ALA A 13 -29.88 -24.58 -1.34
N THR A 14 -29.65 -24.15 -2.58
CA THR A 14 -30.03 -22.81 -3.07
C THR A 14 -31.38 -22.77 -3.78
N GLY A 15 -32.10 -23.90 -3.86
CA GLY A 15 -33.39 -24.01 -4.54
C GLY A 15 -33.34 -23.75 -6.05
N LYS A 16 -32.16 -23.85 -6.67
CA LYS A 16 -32.00 -23.60 -8.11
C LYS A 16 -32.48 -24.79 -8.93
N VAL A 17 -33.24 -24.49 -9.99
CA VAL A 17 -33.81 -25.51 -10.88
C VAL A 17 -32.70 -26.15 -11.73
N LYS A 18 -32.53 -27.48 -11.61
CA LYS A 18 -31.47 -28.23 -12.33
C LYS A 18 -31.54 -28.05 -13.84
N ALA A 19 -32.74 -27.99 -14.42
CA ALA A 19 -32.93 -27.79 -15.86
C ALA A 19 -32.37 -26.44 -16.34
N ASP A 20 -32.63 -25.37 -15.60
CA ASP A 20 -32.12 -24.03 -15.91
C ASP A 20 -30.61 -23.97 -15.74
N PHE A 21 -30.08 -24.63 -14.70
CA PHE A 21 -28.63 -24.77 -14.52
C PHE A 21 -27.97 -25.43 -15.73
N TYR A 22 -28.48 -26.59 -16.16
CA TYR A 22 -27.91 -27.31 -17.31
C TYR A 22 -27.93 -26.47 -18.58
N LYS A 23 -29.03 -25.74 -18.83
CA LYS A 23 -29.13 -24.81 -19.96
C LYS A 23 -28.13 -23.67 -19.85
N ALA A 24 -27.97 -23.08 -18.67
CA ALA A 24 -27.08 -21.95 -18.43
C ALA A 24 -25.61 -22.30 -18.68
N ILE A 25 -25.20 -23.52 -18.32
CA ILE A 25 -23.82 -24.00 -18.52
C ILE A 25 -23.66 -24.78 -19.83
N GLY A 26 -24.66 -24.79 -20.72
CA GLY A 26 -24.63 -25.54 -21.98
C GLY A 26 -24.32 -27.05 -21.81
N ALA A 27 -24.85 -27.68 -20.76
CA ALA A 27 -24.69 -29.10 -20.49
C ALA A 27 -26.01 -29.86 -20.68
N SER A 28 -25.93 -31.15 -21.01
CA SER A 28 -27.10 -32.02 -21.03
C SER A 28 -27.36 -32.60 -19.63
N PRO A 29 -28.62 -32.88 -19.23
CA PRO A 29 -28.92 -33.62 -18.01
C PRO A 29 -28.19 -34.97 -17.90
N SER A 30 -27.86 -35.61 -19.04
CA SER A 30 -27.10 -36.87 -19.06
C SER A 30 -25.67 -36.71 -18.54
N ASN A 31 -25.08 -35.50 -18.57
CA ASN A 31 -23.75 -35.24 -17.99
C ASN A 31 -23.74 -35.35 -16.45
N PHE A 32 -24.90 -35.28 -15.80
CA PHE A 32 -25.04 -35.29 -14.34
C PHE A 32 -25.83 -36.51 -13.82
N LYS A 33 -26.20 -37.45 -14.71
CA LYS A 33 -26.95 -38.67 -14.37
C LYS A 33 -26.23 -39.92 -14.90
N GLY A 34 -26.56 -41.09 -14.32
CA GLY A 34 -26.01 -42.38 -14.75
C GLY A 34 -24.48 -42.39 -14.83
N ALA A 35 -23.94 -42.98 -15.91
CA ALA A 35 -22.50 -43.01 -16.15
C ALA A 35 -21.88 -41.61 -16.29
N GLY A 36 -22.63 -40.63 -16.79
CA GLY A 36 -22.16 -39.25 -16.90
C GLY A 36 -21.85 -38.60 -15.56
N LYS A 37 -22.50 -39.02 -14.46
CA LYS A 37 -22.20 -38.54 -13.11
C LYS A 37 -20.78 -38.89 -12.65
N ASN A 38 -20.23 -40.00 -13.17
CA ASN A 38 -18.91 -40.51 -12.79
C ASN A 38 -17.76 -39.94 -13.63
N SER A 39 -18.06 -39.22 -14.72
CA SER A 39 -17.03 -38.56 -15.52
C SER A 39 -16.62 -37.21 -14.93
N ALA A 40 -15.37 -36.81 -15.19
CA ALA A 40 -14.90 -35.48 -14.87
C ALA A 40 -15.74 -34.40 -15.61
N LEU A 41 -15.91 -33.25 -14.96
CA LEU A 41 -16.40 -32.04 -15.62
C LEU A 41 -15.20 -31.30 -16.20
N SER A 42 -15.31 -30.76 -17.42
CA SER A 42 -14.20 -30.01 -18.02
C SER A 42 -13.89 -28.74 -17.22
N SER A 43 -12.63 -28.31 -17.25
CA SER A 43 -12.17 -27.07 -16.61
C SER A 43 -12.96 -25.85 -17.07
N ASP A 44 -13.29 -25.77 -18.37
CA ASP A 44 -14.03 -24.65 -18.94
C ASP A 44 -15.45 -24.55 -18.36
N LYS A 45 -16.10 -25.70 -18.13
CA LYS A 45 -17.43 -25.75 -17.51
C LYS A 45 -17.37 -25.36 -16.03
N ILE A 46 -16.30 -25.75 -15.32
CA ILE A 46 -16.08 -25.31 -13.94
C ILE A 46 -15.93 -23.79 -13.88
N ALA A 47 -15.11 -23.20 -14.76
CA ALA A 47 -14.92 -21.75 -14.83
C ALA A 47 -16.23 -21.01 -15.17
N GLU A 48 -17.00 -21.53 -16.13
CA GLU A 48 -18.32 -21.01 -16.50
C GLU A 48 -19.31 -21.04 -15.32
N ILE A 49 -19.34 -22.15 -14.56
CA ILE A 49 -20.16 -22.26 -13.34
C ILE A 49 -19.76 -21.19 -12.32
N LEU A 50 -18.47 -21.07 -11.98
CA LEU A 50 -18.02 -20.12 -10.97
C LEU A 50 -18.26 -18.65 -11.38
N LYS A 51 -18.31 -18.38 -12.68
CA LYS A 51 -18.68 -17.06 -13.21
C LYS A 51 -20.18 -16.78 -13.10
N LEU A 52 -21.03 -17.76 -13.41
CA LEU A 52 -22.50 -17.62 -13.38
C LEU A 52 -23.08 -17.66 -11.96
N TYR A 53 -22.39 -18.33 -11.04
CA TYR A 53 -22.81 -18.56 -9.66
C TYR A 53 -21.74 -18.03 -8.69
N PRO A 54 -21.58 -16.70 -8.56
CA PRO A 54 -20.51 -16.09 -7.76
C PRO A 54 -20.67 -16.33 -6.24
N ASP A 55 -21.86 -16.74 -5.82
CA ASP A 55 -22.17 -17.20 -4.47
C ASP A 55 -21.62 -18.60 -4.17
N LEU A 56 -21.22 -19.38 -5.18
CA LEU A 56 -20.59 -20.70 -4.99
C LEU A 56 -19.09 -20.55 -4.68
N SER A 57 -18.64 -21.19 -3.60
CA SER A 57 -17.22 -21.19 -3.19
C SER A 57 -16.34 -22.10 -4.08
N PRO A 58 -15.31 -21.56 -4.76
CA PRO A 58 -14.33 -22.37 -5.49
C PRO A 58 -13.54 -23.31 -4.58
N ASP A 59 -13.18 -22.86 -3.37
CA ASP A 59 -12.43 -23.66 -2.40
C ASP A 59 -13.22 -24.86 -1.93
N TRP A 60 -14.51 -24.67 -1.66
CA TRP A 60 -15.38 -25.78 -1.30
C TRP A 60 -15.62 -26.71 -2.50
N LEU A 61 -15.84 -26.16 -3.70
CA LEU A 61 -16.07 -26.94 -4.90
C LEU A 61 -14.87 -27.83 -5.27
N LEU A 62 -13.67 -27.23 -5.35
CA LEU A 62 -12.48 -27.89 -5.87
C LEU A 62 -11.70 -28.61 -4.77
N ASN A 63 -11.48 -27.96 -3.63
CA ASN A 63 -10.62 -28.45 -2.57
C ASN A 63 -11.42 -29.15 -1.46
N GLY A 64 -12.73 -28.90 -1.37
CA GLY A 64 -13.56 -29.42 -0.28
C GLY A 64 -13.31 -28.71 1.05
N VAL A 65 -12.80 -27.49 1.00
CA VAL A 65 -12.43 -26.69 2.18
C VAL A 65 -13.39 -25.51 2.33
N GLY A 66 -13.79 -25.23 3.57
CA GLY A 66 -14.63 -24.07 3.91
C GLY A 66 -16.11 -24.29 3.62
N GLU A 67 -16.85 -23.18 3.56
CA GLU A 67 -18.29 -23.18 3.34
C GLU A 67 -18.65 -23.26 1.85
N MET A 68 -19.81 -23.89 1.56
CA MET A 68 -20.33 -24.02 0.19
C MET A 68 -20.68 -22.68 -0.44
N LEU A 69 -21.28 -21.78 0.35
CA LEU A 69 -21.68 -20.45 -0.10
C LEU A 69 -20.65 -19.41 0.36
N ARG A 70 -20.32 -18.48 -0.55
CA ARG A 70 -19.55 -17.28 -0.22
C ARG A 70 -20.47 -16.28 0.46
N SER A 71 -20.01 -15.74 1.59
CA SER A 71 -20.61 -14.55 2.18
C SER A 71 -20.59 -13.43 1.14
N THR A 72 -21.76 -12.86 0.84
CA THR A 72 -21.95 -11.78 -0.14
C THR A 72 -21.39 -10.44 0.32
N THR A 73 -20.51 -10.42 1.33
CA THR A 73 -19.64 -9.26 1.52
C THR A 73 -18.90 -9.05 0.21
N PRO A 74 -19.01 -7.86 -0.40
CA PRO A 74 -18.20 -7.52 -1.55
C PRO A 74 -16.78 -7.95 -1.23
N ILE A 75 -16.18 -8.72 -2.14
CA ILE A 75 -14.75 -8.97 -2.07
C ILE A 75 -14.15 -7.56 -2.20
N GLU A 76 -13.91 -6.91 -1.07
CA GLU A 76 -12.77 -6.03 -0.94
C GLU A 76 -11.65 -6.94 -1.41
N THR A 77 -11.25 -6.80 -2.68
CA THR A 77 -9.99 -7.34 -3.15
C THR A 77 -9.02 -7.00 -2.03
N PRO A 78 -8.44 -8.00 -1.33
CA PRO A 78 -7.48 -7.70 -0.29
C PRO A 78 -6.49 -6.80 -0.98
N VAL A 79 -6.41 -5.54 -0.55
CA VAL A 79 -5.43 -4.60 -1.11
C VAL A 79 -4.13 -5.39 -0.98
N PRO A 80 -3.50 -5.78 -2.10
CA PRO A 80 -2.38 -6.70 -2.02
C PRO A 80 -1.41 -6.10 -1.02
N PRO A 81 -0.94 -6.88 -0.03
CA PRO A 81 -0.05 -6.35 0.99
C PRO A 81 1.09 -5.64 0.27
N LEU A 82 1.36 -4.38 0.68
CA LEU A 82 2.36 -3.53 0.00
C LEU A 82 3.56 -4.38 -0.39
N THR A 83 3.86 -4.38 -1.68
CA THR A 83 4.99 -5.14 -2.21
C THR A 83 6.28 -4.58 -1.61
N LEU A 84 7.37 -5.34 -1.69
CA LEU A 84 8.67 -4.84 -1.22
C LEU A 84 9.03 -3.55 -1.98
N GLU A 85 8.68 -3.49 -3.26
CA GLU A 85 8.83 -2.35 -4.15
C GLU A 85 8.08 -1.13 -3.63
N ASP A 86 6.82 -1.28 -3.22
CA ASP A 86 6.02 -0.17 -2.67
C ASP A 86 6.60 0.36 -1.34
N LYS A 87 7.08 -0.55 -0.49
CA LYS A 87 7.72 -0.19 0.78
C LYS A 87 9.03 0.54 0.54
N LEU A 88 9.84 0.06 -0.39
CA LEU A 88 11.10 0.69 -0.77
C LEU A 88 10.86 2.08 -1.37
N LEU A 89 9.84 2.25 -2.21
CA LEU A 89 9.50 3.53 -2.81
C LEU A 89 9.08 4.55 -1.74
N THR A 90 8.27 4.12 -0.77
CA THR A 90 7.87 4.96 0.38
C THR A 90 9.09 5.40 1.19
N MET A 91 9.98 4.45 1.53
CA MET A 91 11.18 4.75 2.30
C MET A 91 12.16 5.67 1.55
N LEU A 92 12.25 5.57 0.22
CA LEU A 92 13.09 6.45 -0.59
C LEU A 92 12.53 7.88 -0.61
N ASN A 93 11.22 8.03 -0.78
CA ASN A 93 10.58 9.35 -0.75
C ASN A 93 10.73 10.03 0.62
N ASP A 94 10.57 9.30 1.72
CA ASP A 94 10.76 9.84 3.07
C ASP A 94 12.21 10.27 3.32
N ARG A 95 13.17 9.51 2.80
CA ARG A 95 14.60 9.87 2.85
C ARG A 95 14.89 11.12 2.04
N GLU A 96 14.32 11.25 0.83
CA GLU A 96 14.47 12.45 0.00
C GLU A 96 13.95 13.71 0.70
N GLN A 97 12.77 13.62 1.33
CA GLN A 97 12.20 14.72 2.12
C GLN A 97 13.06 15.08 3.34
N THR A 98 13.71 14.09 3.94
CA THR A 98 14.63 14.31 5.07
C THR A 98 15.90 15.00 4.61
N ILE A 99 16.49 14.55 3.52
CA ILE A 99 17.69 15.16 2.91
C ILE A 99 17.42 16.62 2.55
N ARG A 100 16.27 16.90 1.93
CA ARG A 100 15.87 18.27 1.59
C ARG A 100 15.77 19.17 2.82
N ARG A 101 15.09 18.71 3.87
CA ARG A 101 14.97 19.47 5.13
C ARG A 101 16.33 19.74 5.78
N GLN A 102 17.20 18.74 5.81
CA GLN A 102 18.56 18.89 6.35
C GLN A 102 19.39 19.89 5.54
N ALA A 103 19.26 19.88 4.21
CA ALA A 103 19.96 20.84 3.35
C ALA A 103 19.50 22.28 3.60
N GLU A 104 18.19 22.51 3.78
CA GLU A 104 17.63 23.81 4.11
C GLU A 104 18.11 24.31 5.49
N GLU A 105 18.14 23.44 6.49
CA GLU A 105 18.63 23.76 7.84
C GLU A 105 20.13 24.08 7.83
N LEU A 106 20.95 23.28 7.14
CA LEU A 106 22.37 23.56 6.95
C LEU A 106 22.61 24.91 6.27
N GLY A 107 21.76 25.29 5.31
CA GLY A 107 21.79 26.61 4.67
C GLY A 107 21.57 27.74 5.68
N ARG A 108 20.51 27.64 6.48
CA ARG A 108 20.17 28.65 7.50
C ARG A 108 21.26 28.78 8.56
N LEU A 109 21.80 27.67 9.04
CA LEU A 109 22.87 27.67 10.05
C LEU A 109 24.15 28.31 9.51
N ARG A 110 24.52 28.03 8.25
CA ARG A 110 25.66 28.68 7.60
C ARG A 110 25.48 30.19 7.50
N GLU A 111 24.29 30.66 7.13
CA GLU A 111 23.98 32.09 7.05
C GLU A 111 24.06 32.77 8.43
N GLN A 112 23.49 32.14 9.46
CA GLN A 112 23.59 32.65 10.84
C GLN A 112 25.04 32.76 11.32
N LEU A 113 25.89 31.79 10.96
CA LEU A 113 27.31 31.81 11.31
C LEU A 113 28.05 33.00 10.67
N GLU A 114 27.80 33.26 9.39
CA GLU A 114 28.40 34.40 8.68
C GLU A 114 27.91 35.74 9.24
N GLN A 115 26.61 35.88 9.52
CA GLN A 115 26.05 37.08 10.15
C GLN A 115 26.64 37.34 11.55
N ALA A 116 26.78 36.29 12.35
CA ALA A 116 27.39 36.38 13.67
C ALA A 116 28.85 36.83 13.57
N ARG A 117 29.61 36.25 12.63
CA ARG A 117 31.00 36.62 12.37
C ARG A 117 31.14 38.10 11.98
N HIS A 118 30.35 38.58 11.02
CA HIS A 118 30.35 40.00 10.64
C HIS A 118 29.97 40.94 11.78
N THR A 119 29.04 40.52 12.65
CA THR A 119 28.63 41.31 13.81
C THR A 119 29.78 41.46 14.82
N ILE A 120 30.51 40.38 15.09
CA ILE A 120 31.69 40.39 15.96
C ILE A 120 32.76 41.33 15.40
N GLU A 121 33.11 41.20 14.11
CA GLU A 121 34.10 42.05 13.44
C GLU A 121 33.74 43.54 13.56
N ARG A 122 32.46 43.90 13.37
CA ARG A 122 31.99 45.29 13.50
C ARG A 122 32.09 45.83 14.92
N LEU A 123 31.75 45.01 15.92
CA LEU A 123 31.83 45.40 17.34
C LEU A 123 33.28 45.58 17.79
N GLU A 124 34.20 44.74 17.32
CA GLU A 124 35.63 44.87 17.58
C GLU A 124 36.21 46.15 16.95
N ALA A 125 35.87 46.46 15.70
CA ALA A 125 36.28 47.70 15.04
C ALA A 125 35.77 48.96 15.78
N GLY A 126 34.52 48.93 16.26
CA GLY A 126 33.94 50.03 17.03
C GLY A 126 34.61 50.27 18.39
N LYS A 127 35.00 49.19 19.10
CA LYS A 127 35.75 49.30 20.37
C LYS A 127 37.13 49.95 20.16
N ASN A 128 37.86 49.51 19.13
CA ASN A 128 39.19 50.06 18.83
C ASN A 128 39.15 51.55 18.46
N ALA A 129 38.12 52.00 17.74
CA ALA A 129 37.93 53.41 17.40
C ALA A 129 37.57 54.30 18.62
N SER A 130 36.91 53.74 19.64
CA SER A 130 36.56 54.46 20.87
C SER A 130 37.76 54.60 21.81
N THR A 131 38.61 53.58 21.91
CA THR A 131 39.85 53.61 22.72
C THR A 131 40.85 54.65 22.22
N LEU A 132 40.94 54.88 20.89
CA LEU A 132 41.85 55.87 20.31
C LEU A 132 41.42 57.34 20.52
N ARG A 133 40.15 57.61 20.88
CA ARG A 133 39.68 58.99 21.17
C ARG A 133 39.91 59.42 22.62
N HIS A 134 40.35 58.53 23.49
CA HIS A 134 40.55 58.81 24.92
C HIS A 134 42.04 58.79 25.32
N VAL A 135 42.88 59.50 24.57
CA VAL A 135 44.24 59.83 25.01
C VAL A 135 44.16 61.14 25.80
N PRO A 136 44.43 61.16 27.13
CA PRO A 136 44.51 62.41 27.89
C PRO A 136 45.71 63.24 27.42
N GLU A 137 45.51 64.56 27.26
CA GLU A 137 46.58 65.49 26.88
C GLU A 137 47.77 65.43 27.87
N PRO A 138 49.02 65.52 27.38
CA PRO A 138 50.17 65.58 28.27
C PRO A 138 50.13 66.87 29.07
N VAL A 139 50.00 66.75 30.39
CA VAL A 139 50.17 67.88 31.33
C VAL A 139 51.61 68.39 31.18
N GLY A 140 51.73 69.60 30.65
CA GLY A 140 52.99 70.26 30.36
C GLY A 140 53.89 70.37 31.59
N ALA A 141 55.18 70.09 31.36
CA ALA A 141 56.26 70.33 32.29
C ALA A 141 56.33 71.80 32.69
N ALA A 142 56.49 72.07 33.99
CA ALA A 142 56.99 73.34 34.47
C ALA A 142 57.97 73.12 35.63
N THR A 143 59.23 73.36 35.28
CA THR A 143 60.40 73.80 36.10
C THR A 143 60.85 72.96 37.28
#